data_AF-A0A7C3BKE8-F1
#
_entry.id   AF-A0A7C3BKE8-F1
#
_cell.length_a   1.000
_cell.length_b   1.000
_cell.length_c   1.000
_cell.angle_alpha   90.00
_cell.angle_beta   90.00
_cell.angle_gamma   90.00
#
_symmetry.space_group_name_H-M   'P 1'
#
loop_
_entity.id
_entity.type
_entity.pdbx_description
1 polymer ?
#
loop_
_entity_poly.entity_id
_entity_poly.type
_entity_poly.pdbx_seq_one_letter_code
_entity_poly.pdbx_strand_id
1 'polypeptide(L)'
;MTVLVTRKQDAPKRIKMMTVELFPQVGSILDSVVGVGETPTQKITHLLLSEIHRHLEACEREQLELEIAYGLEYADFERKLEAGDLGNEFEYEIEMDALRWSDLIVEKKYWLHQLNQLKGLLK
;
A
#
# COMPACT_ATOMS: atom_id res chain seq x y z
N MET A 1 38.42 27.00 -30.90
CA MET A 1 38.13 25.76 -30.16
C MET A 1 37.14 26.12 -29.07
N THR A 2 35.86 25.78 -29.22
CA THR A 2 34.84 26.06 -28.20
C THR A 2 33.99 24.82 -28.05
N VAL A 3 34.05 24.23 -26.86
CA VAL A 3 33.26 23.07 -26.46
C VAL A 3 31.92 23.59 -25.93
N LEU A 4 30.82 23.18 -26.55
CA LEU A 4 29.49 23.34 -25.96
C LEU A 4 29.01 21.97 -25.49
N VAL A 5 28.99 21.81 -24.17
CA VAL A 5 28.50 20.64 -23.46
C VAL A 5 26.99 20.54 -23.67
N THR A 6 26.56 19.39 -24.17
CA THR A 6 25.16 18.99 -24.30
C THR A 6 24.52 18.83 -22.92
N ARG A 7 23.37 19.47 -22.71
CA ARG A 7 22.42 19.04 -21.67
C ARG A 7 21.20 18.47 -22.37
N LYS A 8 21.11 17.15 -22.37
CA LYS A 8 19.94 16.38 -22.78
C LYS A 8 18.79 16.83 -21.86
N GLN A 9 17.86 17.62 -22.37
CA GLN A 9 16.61 17.92 -21.68
C GLN A 9 15.79 16.62 -21.67
N ASP A 10 15.66 16.00 -20.51
CA ASP A 10 14.62 14.99 -20.30
C ASP A 10 13.26 15.67 -20.49
N ALA A 11 12.47 15.13 -21.42
CA ALA A 11 11.15 15.66 -21.76
C ALA A 11 10.19 15.53 -20.57
N PRO A 12 9.32 16.51 -20.31
CA PRO A 12 8.33 16.41 -19.24
C PRO A 12 7.36 15.26 -19.51
N LYS A 13 7.22 14.38 -18.52
CA LYS A 13 6.29 13.25 -18.50
C LYS A 13 4.87 13.79 -18.79
N ARG A 14 4.29 13.43 -19.94
CA ARG A 14 3.00 13.96 -20.41
C ARG A 14 1.91 13.52 -19.43
N ILE A 15 1.40 14.43 -18.60
CA ILE A 15 0.26 14.16 -17.71
C ILE A 15 -0.98 14.01 -18.60
N LYS A 16 -1.52 12.80 -18.68
CA LYS A 16 -2.81 12.56 -19.34
C LYS A 16 -3.91 12.94 -18.36
N MET A 17 -4.60 14.05 -18.62
CA MET A 17 -5.77 14.41 -17.82
C MET A 17 -6.89 13.39 -18.07
N MET A 18 -7.50 12.93 -16.98
CA MET A 18 -8.70 12.08 -17.00
C MET A 18 -9.86 12.90 -16.48
N THR A 19 -10.96 12.92 -17.24
CA THR A 19 -12.24 13.41 -16.75
C THR A 19 -12.98 12.25 -16.10
N VAL A 20 -13.43 12.45 -14.86
CA VAL A 20 -14.26 11.49 -14.14
C VAL A 20 -15.60 12.16 -13.88
N GLU A 21 -16.68 11.55 -14.34
CA GLU A 21 -18.03 12.01 -14.01
C GLU A 21 -18.42 11.47 -12.63
N LEU A 22 -18.79 12.38 -11.73
CA LEU A 22 -19.22 12.05 -10.37
C LEU A 22 -20.69 12.42 -10.19
N PHE A 23 -21.41 11.61 -9.43
CA PHE A 23 -22.75 11.99 -9.00
C PHE A 23 -22.68 13.29 -8.19
N PRO A 24 -23.66 14.20 -8.32
CA PRO A 24 -23.64 15.50 -7.63
C PRO A 24 -23.41 15.38 -6.11
N GLN A 25 -24.04 14.38 -5.50
CA GLN A 25 -23.89 14.06 -4.07
C GLN A 25 -22.43 13.73 -3.67
N VAL A 26 -21.68 13.06 -4.54
CA VAL A 26 -20.25 12.75 -4.30
C VAL A 26 -19.42 14.03 -4.37
N GLY A 27 -19.73 14.93 -5.30
CA GLY A 27 -19.10 16.26 -5.37
C GLY A 27 -19.31 17.06 -4.09
N SER A 28 -20.55 17.14 -3.59
CA SER A 28 -20.85 17.82 -2.34
C SER A 28 -20.14 17.21 -1.13
N ILE A 29 -20.03 15.87 -1.07
CA ILE A 29 -19.27 15.18 -0.03
C ILE A 29 -17.78 15.54 -0.14
N LEU A 30 -17.19 15.47 -1.34
CA LEU A 30 -15.79 15.84 -1.57
C LEU A 30 -15.52 17.30 -1.16
N ASP A 31 -16.47 18.20 -1.39
CA ASP A 31 -16.37 19.60 -0.96
C ASP A 31 -16.35 19.74 0.57
N SER A 32 -17.06 18.86 1.29
CA SER A 32 -17.11 18.84 2.76
C SER A 32 -15.91 18.17 3.45
N VAL A 33 -15.11 17.37 2.73
CA VAL A 33 -13.91 16.73 3.27
C VAL A 33 -12.83 17.79 3.57
N VAL A 34 -12.13 17.62 4.69
CA VAL A 34 -11.10 18.54 5.23
C VAL A 34 -10.10 18.96 4.14
N GLY A 35 -9.84 20.27 4.06
CA GLY A 35 -8.97 20.88 3.04
C GLY A 35 -9.59 22.14 2.44
N VAL A 36 -9.79 23.20 3.26
CA VAL A 36 -10.35 24.47 2.75
C VAL A 36 -9.35 25.07 1.76
N GLY A 37 -9.78 25.23 0.50
CA GLY A 37 -8.93 25.73 -0.58
C GLY A 37 -8.18 24.64 -1.37
N GLU A 38 -8.36 23.36 -1.04
CA GLU A 38 -7.82 22.27 -1.84
C GLU A 38 -8.62 22.04 -3.12
N THR A 39 -7.91 21.75 -4.21
CA THR A 39 -8.49 21.32 -5.47
C THR A 39 -9.07 19.91 -5.35
N PRO A 40 -10.06 19.52 -6.17
CA PRO A 40 -10.59 18.15 -6.19
C PRO A 40 -9.50 17.07 -6.34
N THR A 41 -8.46 17.35 -7.12
CA THR A 41 -7.30 16.45 -7.26
C THR A 41 -6.56 16.24 -5.94
N GLN A 42 -6.27 17.32 -5.20
CA GLN A 42 -5.60 17.22 -3.90
C GLN A 42 -6.43 16.42 -2.90
N LYS A 43 -7.74 16.69 -2.85
CA LYS A 43 -8.66 15.95 -1.97
C LYS A 43 -8.71 14.46 -2.31
N ILE A 44 -8.82 14.12 -3.59
CA ILE A 44 -8.77 12.71 -4.05
C ILE A 44 -7.44 12.08 -3.69
N THR A 45 -6.32 12.77 -3.91
CA THR A 45 -4.99 12.27 -3.53
C THR A 45 -4.88 12.03 -2.02
N HIS A 46 -5.41 12.94 -1.20
CA HIS A 46 -5.42 12.78 0.25
C HIS A 46 -6.27 11.59 0.71
N LEU A 47 -7.45 11.41 0.11
CA LEU A 47 -8.33 10.27 0.38
C LEU A 47 -7.66 8.94 0.00
N LEU A 48 -7.05 8.86 -1.18
CA LEU A 48 -6.31 7.67 -1.60
C LEU A 48 -5.12 7.38 -0.69
N LEU A 49 -4.37 8.41 -0.30
CA LEU A 49 -3.24 8.26 0.63
C LEU A 49 -3.69 7.73 1.98
N SER A 50 -4.78 8.29 2.52
CA SER A 50 -5.36 7.88 3.80
C SER A 50 -5.83 6.43 3.75
N GLU A 51 -6.46 6.02 2.66
CA GLU A 51 -6.93 4.65 2.47
C GLU A 51 -5.76 3.66 2.38
N ILE A 52 -4.71 3.98 1.63
CA ILE A 52 -3.49 3.15 1.54
C ILE A 52 -2.83 3.01 2.92
N HIS A 53 -2.74 4.09 3.69
CA HIS A 53 -2.20 4.02 5.06
C HIS A 53 -3.05 3.13 5.96
N ARG A 54 -4.38 3.25 5.90
CA ARG A 54 -5.30 2.39 6.68
C ARG A 54 -5.09 0.91 6.37
N HIS A 55 -4.92 0.56 5.10
CA HIS A 55 -4.63 -0.82 4.72
C HIS A 55 -3.27 -1.29 5.22
N LEU A 56 -2.22 -0.47 5.13
CA LEU A 56 -0.91 -0.82 5.67
C LEU A 56 -0.95 -1.04 7.19
N GLU A 57 -1.62 -0.16 7.92
CA GLU A 57 -1.81 -0.30 9.37
C GLU A 57 -2.61 -1.57 9.73
N ALA A 58 -3.61 -1.94 8.93
CA ALA A 58 -4.34 -3.19 9.11
C ALA A 58 -3.42 -4.40 8.90
N CYS A 59 -2.62 -4.42 7.81
CA CYS A 59 -1.68 -5.50 7.55
C CYS A 59 -0.65 -5.65 8.69
N GLU A 60 -0.07 -4.54 9.16
CA GLU A 60 0.93 -4.56 10.24
C GLU A 60 0.36 -5.09 11.55
N ARG A 61 -0.87 -4.66 11.90
CA ARG A 61 -1.54 -5.12 13.12
C ARG A 61 -1.83 -6.62 13.07
N GLU A 62 -2.35 -7.12 11.96
CA GLU A 62 -2.68 -8.54 11.81
C GLU A 62 -1.42 -9.41 11.76
N GLN A 63 -0.34 -8.93 11.12
CA GLN A 63 0.98 -9.59 11.19
C GLN A 63 1.46 -9.69 12.64
N LEU A 64 1.39 -8.59 13.41
CA LEU A 64 1.79 -8.57 14.81
C LEU A 64 0.94 -9.51 15.68
N GLU A 65 -0.36 -9.64 15.40
CA GLU A 65 -1.24 -10.58 16.12
C GLU A 65 -0.77 -12.03 15.93
N LEU A 66 -0.36 -12.40 14.72
CA LEU A 66 0.22 -13.72 14.43
C LEU A 66 1.61 -13.88 15.08
N GLU A 67 2.45 -12.86 15.05
CA GLU A 67 3.75 -12.87 15.75
C GLU A 67 3.58 -13.11 17.25
N ILE A 68 2.57 -12.49 17.86
CA ILE A 68 2.23 -12.68 19.28
C ILE A 68 1.70 -14.10 19.52
N ALA A 69 0.84 -14.62 18.63
CA ALA A 69 0.24 -15.95 18.78
C ALA A 69 1.30 -17.06 18.76
N TYR A 70 2.29 -16.95 17.87
CA TYR A 70 3.32 -17.97 17.70
C TYR A 70 4.63 -17.66 18.45
N GLY A 71 4.83 -16.42 18.90
CA GLY A 71 6.07 -15.94 19.51
C GLY A 71 7.26 -15.93 18.54
N LEU A 72 6.98 -15.76 17.25
CA LEU A 72 7.95 -15.90 16.15
C LEU A 72 7.70 -14.82 15.10
N GLU A 73 8.76 -14.36 14.44
CA GLU A 73 8.63 -13.63 13.17
C GLU A 73 8.26 -14.61 12.05
N TYR A 74 7.65 -14.11 10.96
CA TYR A 74 7.16 -14.94 9.85
C TYR A 74 8.22 -15.90 9.28
N ALA A 75 9.45 -15.43 9.08
CA ALA A 75 10.54 -16.25 8.54
C ALA A 75 10.95 -17.39 9.49
N ASP A 76 10.77 -17.22 10.79
CA ASP A 76 11.02 -18.28 11.78
C ASP A 76 9.84 -19.24 11.88
N PHE A 77 8.62 -18.71 11.78
CA PHE A 77 7.40 -19.49 11.69
C PHE A 77 7.43 -20.43 10.48
N GLU A 78 7.71 -19.92 9.27
CA GLU A 78 7.77 -20.70 8.03
C GLU A 78 8.80 -21.85 8.14
N ARG A 79 10.02 -21.54 8.62
CA ARG A 79 11.06 -22.56 8.83
C ARG A 79 10.66 -23.65 9.81
N LYS A 80 9.99 -23.30 10.91
CA LYS A 80 9.54 -24.29 11.90
C LYS A 80 8.34 -25.08 11.41
N LEU A 81 7.45 -24.47 10.62
CA LEU A 81 6.34 -25.16 9.99
C LEU A 81 6.86 -26.25 9.05
N GLU A 82 7.78 -25.90 8.15
CA GLU A 82 8.42 -26.86 7.22
C GLU A 82 9.20 -27.98 7.93
N ALA A 83 9.75 -27.69 9.12
CA ALA A 83 10.44 -28.67 9.94
C ALA A 83 9.50 -29.60 10.73
N GLY A 84 8.20 -29.28 10.81
CA GLY A 84 7.23 -29.97 11.67
C GLY A 84 7.37 -29.63 13.16
N ASP A 85 8.06 -28.54 13.49
CA ASP A 85 8.37 -28.12 14.87
C ASP A 85 7.23 -27.36 15.56
N LEU A 86 6.19 -26.96 14.80
CA LEU A 86 5.01 -26.23 15.30
C LEU A 86 3.84 -27.14 15.71
N GLY A 87 4.07 -28.46 15.74
CA GLY A 87 3.02 -29.44 16.00
C GLY A 87 2.55 -30.10 14.71
N ASN A 88 1.30 -30.58 14.69
CA ASN A 88 0.75 -31.17 13.48
C ASN A 88 0.42 -30.06 12.47
N GLU A 89 1.21 -29.96 11.40
CA GLU A 89 1.06 -28.98 10.31
C GLU A 89 -0.31 -29.04 9.60
N PHE A 90 -1.05 -30.14 9.75
CA PHE A 90 -2.41 -30.32 9.24
C PHE A 90 -3.51 -29.95 10.25
N GLU A 91 -3.13 -29.38 11.40
CA GLU A 91 -4.11 -28.68 12.23
C GLU A 91 -4.59 -27.46 11.46
N TYR A 92 -5.89 -27.46 11.15
CA TYR A 92 -6.55 -26.48 10.30
C TYR A 92 -6.23 -25.02 10.69
N GLU A 93 -6.05 -24.74 11.99
CA GLU A 93 -5.71 -23.41 12.48
C GLU A 93 -4.32 -22.96 12.02
N ILE A 94 -3.30 -23.82 12.14
CA ILE A 94 -1.92 -23.49 11.73
C ILE A 94 -1.82 -23.33 10.22
N GLU A 95 -2.50 -24.19 9.45
CA GLU A 95 -2.55 -24.08 7.99
C GLU A 95 -3.20 -22.75 7.57
N MET A 96 -4.33 -22.40 8.18
CA MET A 96 -5.04 -21.15 7.88
C MET A 96 -4.24 -19.92 8.27
N ASP A 97 -3.56 -19.95 9.41
CA ASP A 97 -2.69 -18.86 9.86
C ASP A 97 -1.48 -18.70 8.94
N ALA A 98 -0.87 -19.80 8.51
CA ALA A 98 0.24 -19.78 7.55
C ALA A 98 -0.17 -19.15 6.21
N LEU A 99 -1.32 -19.56 5.67
CA LEU A 99 -1.90 -18.98 4.46
C LEU A 99 -2.17 -17.49 4.65
N ARG A 100 -2.85 -17.11 5.73
CA ARG A 100 -3.20 -15.72 5.99
C ARG A 100 -1.96 -14.84 6.13
N TRP A 101 -0.94 -15.32 6.85
CA TRP A 101 0.30 -14.58 7.02
C TRP A 101 1.00 -14.36 5.68
N SER A 102 1.04 -15.38 4.82
CA SER A 102 1.63 -15.26 3.48
C SER A 102 0.88 -14.22 2.62
N ASP A 103 -0.45 -14.20 2.69
CA ASP A 103 -1.28 -13.21 2.01
C ASP A 103 -1.00 -11.79 2.52
N LEU A 104 -0.88 -11.60 3.83
CA LEU A 104 -0.56 -10.31 4.45
C LEU A 104 0.77 -9.74 3.96
N ILE A 105 1.78 -10.58 3.73
CA ILE A 105 3.07 -10.16 3.17
C ILE A 105 2.89 -9.64 1.73
N VAL A 106 2.07 -10.32 0.92
CA VAL A 106 1.78 -9.92 -0.46
C VAL A 106 0.93 -8.64 -0.49
N GLU A 107 -0.12 -8.56 0.31
CA GLU A 107 -0.99 -7.39 0.46
C GLU A 107 -0.20 -6.15 0.86
N LYS A 108 0.66 -6.26 1.88
CA LYS A 108 1.52 -5.16 2.33
C LYS A 108 2.44 -4.66 1.21
N LYS A 109 3.07 -5.58 0.45
CA LYS A 109 3.90 -5.23 -0.72
C LYS A 109 3.08 -4.48 -1.79
N TYR A 110 1.85 -4.93 -2.05
CA TYR A 110 0.94 -4.27 -2.98
C TYR A 110 0.63 -2.83 -2.53
N TRP A 111 0.26 -2.61 -1.27
CA TRP A 111 -0.07 -1.28 -0.77
C TRP A 111 1.14 -0.33 -0.73
N LEU A 112 2.32 -0.84 -0.36
CA LEU A 112 3.57 -0.07 -0.44
C LEU A 112 3.89 0.34 -1.89
N HIS A 113 3.61 -0.53 -2.86
CA HIS A 113 3.75 -0.18 -4.27
C HIS A 113 2.80 0.97 -4.65
N GLN A 114 1.51 0.90 -4.30
CA GLN A 114 0.55 1.98 -4.56
C GLN A 114 0.97 3.29 -3.90
N LEU A 115 1.46 3.23 -2.66
CA LEU A 115 1.98 4.40 -1.93
C LEU A 115 3.13 5.07 -2.69
N ASN A 116 4.06 4.28 -3.20
CA ASN A 116 5.21 4.78 -3.96
C ASN A 116 4.80 5.39 -5.31
N GLN A 117 3.81 4.81 -5.99
CA GLN A 117 3.24 5.42 -7.20
C GLN A 117 2.64 6.80 -6.87
N LEU A 118 1.82 6.88 -5.82
CA LEU A 118 1.16 8.13 -5.42
C LEU A 118 2.17 9.20 -4.98
N LYS A 119 3.19 8.84 -4.18
CA LYS A 119 4.28 9.75 -3.79
C LYS A 119 5.09 10.23 -4.99
N GLY A 120 5.27 9.40 -6.01
CA GLY A 120 5.96 9.77 -7.26
C GLY A 120 5.20 10.80 -8.10
N LEU A 121 3.89 10.96 -7.88
CA LEU A 121 3.04 11.96 -8.55
C LEU A 121 3.01 13.32 -7.81
N LEU A 122 3.40 13.34 -6.54
CA LEU A 122 3.42 14.54 -5.69
C LEU A 122 4.77 15.28 -5.73
N LYS A 123 5.77 14.76 -6.45
CA LYS A 123 7.10 15.36 -6.64
C LYS A 123 7.16 16.12 -7.96
#